data_AF-A0A535DMY8-F1
#
_entry.id   AF-A0A535DMY8-F1
#
_cell.length_a   1.000
_cell.length_b   1.000
_cell.length_c   1.000
_cell.angle_alpha   90.00
_cell.angle_beta   90.00
_cell.angle_gamma   90.00
#
_symmetry.space_group_name_H-M   'P 1'
#
loop_
_entity.id
_entity.type
_entity.pdbx_description
1 polymer ?
#
loop_
_entity_poly.entity_id
_entity_poly.type
_entity_poly.pdbx_seq_one_letter_code
_entity_poly.pdbx_strand_id
1 'polypeptide(L)'
;MAPRANDSLAAEATDLTQSKAALQAGGSSAADQELTAEANRLRAIEGLVPVHGPGIVIVVDASSLQALDLQDAVNNLAAAGAEAIAVNDHRVVMGVAIMQTPNGVTVDGALVLPPWTISVIGDTNRLAEAADLMTQQMHSDRRVRQATYRVEADVAITAVITQRPFVYANGS
;
A
#
# COMPACT_ATOMS: atom_id res chain seq x y z
N MET A 1 24.98 -2.77 58.60
CA MET A 1 24.25 -3.82 57.85
C MET A 1 24.23 -3.45 56.36
N ALA A 2 25.30 -3.69 55.61
CA ALA A 2 25.40 -3.31 54.19
C ALA A 2 26.12 -4.29 53.21
N PRO A 3 26.68 -5.46 53.59
CA PRO A 3 27.34 -6.32 52.59
C PRO A 3 26.37 -7.16 51.76
N ARG A 4 25.29 -7.70 52.36
CA ARG A 4 24.37 -8.65 51.68
C ARG A 4 23.58 -8.07 50.49
N ALA A 5 23.29 -6.77 50.51
CA ALA A 5 22.56 -6.10 49.43
C ALA A 5 23.45 -5.84 48.21
N ASN A 6 24.76 -5.63 48.43
CA ASN A 6 25.71 -5.45 47.34
C ASN A 6 25.99 -6.77 46.63
N ASP A 7 26.08 -7.86 47.39
CA ASP A 7 26.29 -9.20 46.84
C ASP A 7 25.08 -9.68 46.03
N SER A 8 23.85 -9.35 46.45
CA SER A 8 22.63 -9.67 45.68
C SER A 8 22.52 -8.85 44.40
N LEU A 9 22.89 -7.56 44.44
CA LEU A 9 22.89 -6.69 43.26
C LEU A 9 23.97 -7.11 42.25
N ALA A 10 25.13 -7.56 42.73
CA ALA A 10 26.19 -8.07 41.88
C ALA A 10 25.81 -9.41 41.22
N ALA A 11 25.12 -10.30 41.96
CA ALA A 11 24.59 -11.54 41.42
C ALA A 11 23.51 -11.28 40.35
N GLU A 12 22.59 -10.34 40.62
CA GLU A 12 21.53 -9.93 39.68
C GLU A 12 22.11 -9.26 38.42
N ALA A 13 23.14 -8.42 38.55
CA ALA A 13 23.83 -7.82 37.41
C ALA A 13 24.55 -8.88 36.55
N THR A 14 25.12 -9.91 37.18
CA THR A 14 25.80 -11.00 36.48
C THR A 14 24.80 -11.87 35.73
N ASP A 15 23.67 -12.21 36.36
CA ASP A 15 22.58 -12.98 35.76
C ASP A 15 21.90 -12.24 34.59
N LEU A 16 21.66 -10.93 34.74
CA LEU A 16 21.16 -10.07 33.67
C LEU A 16 22.16 -9.96 32.51
N THR A 17 23.45 -9.88 32.80
CA THR A 17 24.50 -9.83 31.76
C THR A 17 24.62 -11.16 31.03
N GLN A 18 24.48 -12.28 31.75
CA GLN A 18 24.53 -13.62 31.19
C GLN A 18 23.27 -13.95 30.37
N SER A 19 22.10 -13.49 30.81
CA SER A 19 20.85 -13.53 30.06
C SER A 19 20.94 -12.69 28.78
N LYS A 20 21.48 -11.46 28.87
CA LYS A 20 21.71 -10.60 27.70
C LYS A 20 22.73 -11.23 26.74
N ALA A 21 23.81 -11.81 27.25
CA ALA A 21 24.80 -12.50 26.44
C ALA A 21 24.25 -13.77 25.79
N ALA A 22 23.38 -14.52 26.47
CA ALA A 22 22.71 -15.69 25.90
C ALA A 22 21.69 -15.31 24.81
N LEU A 23 20.96 -14.19 24.98
CA LEU A 23 20.08 -13.62 23.95
C LEU A 23 20.89 -13.15 22.73
N GLN A 24 22.04 -12.50 22.96
CA GLN A 24 22.94 -12.02 21.90
C GLN A 24 23.71 -13.16 21.21
N ALA A 25 24.04 -14.25 21.92
CA ALA A 25 24.78 -15.38 21.40
C ALA A 25 23.89 -16.47 20.76
N GLY A 26 22.58 -16.48 21.06
CA GLY A 26 21.67 -17.57 20.69
C GLY A 26 20.43 -17.19 19.88
N GLY A 27 20.13 -15.91 19.61
CA GLY A 27 18.78 -15.56 19.09
C GLY A 27 18.58 -14.27 18.29
N SER A 28 19.60 -13.46 18.00
CA SER A 28 19.37 -12.16 17.33
C SER A 28 18.97 -12.26 15.84
N SER A 29 19.52 -13.19 15.06
CA SER A 29 19.29 -13.18 13.61
C SER A 29 17.84 -13.49 13.22
N ALA A 30 17.20 -14.47 13.86
CA ALA A 30 15.84 -14.87 13.53
C ALA A 30 14.80 -13.83 13.97
N ALA A 31 14.94 -13.25 15.18
CA ALA A 31 14.06 -12.20 15.67
C ALA A 31 14.22 -10.90 14.88
N ASP A 32 15.45 -10.50 14.54
CA ASP A 32 15.71 -9.31 13.72
C ASP A 32 15.20 -9.51 12.28
N GLN A 33 15.29 -10.73 11.73
CA GLN A 33 14.72 -11.10 10.43
C GLN A 33 13.18 -11.00 10.43
N GLU A 34 12.53 -11.49 11.47
CA GLU A 34 11.07 -11.43 11.61
C GLU A 34 10.58 -9.98 11.73
N LEU A 35 11.24 -9.16 12.56
CA LEU A 35 10.95 -7.73 12.66
C LEU A 35 11.14 -6.99 11.33
N THR A 36 12.21 -7.32 10.60
CA THR A 36 12.48 -6.73 9.28
C THR A 36 11.42 -7.14 8.26
N ALA A 37 11.00 -8.41 8.27
CA ALA A 37 9.96 -8.92 7.39
C ALA A 37 8.61 -8.22 7.67
N GLU A 38 8.25 -8.07 8.94
CA GLU A 38 7.02 -7.39 9.34
C GLU A 38 7.07 -5.88 9.00
N ALA A 39 8.21 -5.22 9.23
CA ALA A 39 8.38 -3.83 8.83
C ALA A 39 8.23 -3.64 7.31
N ASN A 40 8.79 -4.55 6.50
CA ASN A 40 8.64 -4.51 5.05
C ASN A 40 7.19 -4.77 4.62
N ARG A 41 6.49 -5.68 5.31
CA ARG A 41 5.07 -5.93 5.06
C ARG A 41 4.22 -4.69 5.33
N LEU A 42 4.42 -4.02 6.46
CA LEU A 42 3.72 -2.77 6.79
C LEU A 42 4.04 -1.67 5.76
N ARG A 43 5.30 -1.51 5.38
CA ARG A 43 5.70 -0.57 4.33
C ARG A 43 5.04 -0.87 2.98
N ALA A 44 4.86 -2.14 2.64
CA ALA A 44 4.15 -2.53 1.42
C ALA A 44 2.67 -2.14 1.48
N ILE A 45 2.01 -2.34 2.62
CA ILE A 45 0.61 -1.93 2.87
C ILE A 45 0.46 -0.41 2.79
N GLU A 46 1.38 0.34 3.41
CA GLU A 46 1.42 1.81 3.37
C GLU A 46 1.86 2.37 2.01
N GLY A 47 2.25 1.50 1.07
CA GLY A 47 2.70 1.91 -0.26
C GLY A 47 4.04 2.63 -0.26
N LEU A 48 4.90 2.42 0.74
CA LEU A 48 6.23 3.02 0.88
C LEU A 48 7.33 2.26 0.13
N VAL A 49 7.00 1.13 -0.47
CA VAL A 49 7.90 0.33 -1.29
C VAL A 49 7.20 -0.16 -2.57
N PRO A 50 7.95 -0.36 -3.67
CA PRO A 50 7.46 -1.06 -4.84
C PRO A 50 6.96 -2.46 -4.47
N VAL A 51 5.92 -2.92 -5.16
CA VAL A 51 5.34 -4.25 -4.98
C VAL A 51 5.05 -4.87 -6.34
N HIS A 52 5.03 -6.19 -6.40
CA HIS A 52 4.61 -6.92 -7.59
C HIS A 52 3.91 -8.21 -7.19
N GLY A 53 3.13 -8.78 -8.11
CA GLY A 53 2.42 -10.03 -7.89
C GLY A 53 1.28 -10.24 -8.88
N PRO A 54 0.55 -11.36 -8.77
CA PRO A 54 -0.57 -11.66 -9.64
C PRO A 54 -1.65 -10.58 -9.51
N GLY A 55 -2.30 -10.25 -10.62
CA GLY A 55 -3.22 -9.14 -10.65
C GLY A 55 -3.90 -8.89 -11.97
N ILE A 56 -4.48 -7.69 -12.09
CA ILE A 56 -5.12 -7.23 -13.31
C ILE A 56 -4.65 -5.82 -13.66
N VAL A 57 -4.76 -5.49 -14.94
CA VAL A 57 -4.61 -4.12 -15.42
C VAL A 57 -5.87 -3.74 -16.18
N ILE A 58 -6.53 -2.68 -15.73
CA ILE A 58 -7.72 -2.11 -16.36
C ILE A 58 -7.31 -0.83 -17.09
N VAL A 59 -7.77 -0.67 -18.32
CA VAL A 59 -7.58 0.54 -19.12
C VAL A 59 -8.95 1.12 -19.45
N VAL A 60 -9.19 2.35 -19.04
CA VAL A 60 -10.45 3.07 -19.26
C VAL A 60 -10.16 4.34 -20.06
N ASP A 61 -10.53 4.33 -21.34
CA ASP A 61 -10.56 5.53 -22.17
C ASP A 61 -11.97 6.13 -22.15
N ALA A 62 -12.08 7.36 -21.65
CA ALA A 62 -13.35 8.03 -21.52
C ALA A 62 -13.19 9.55 -21.64
N SER A 63 -14.24 10.19 -22.14
CA SER A 63 -14.40 11.64 -22.08
C SER A 63 -15.18 12.00 -20.84
N SER A 64 -14.67 12.92 -20.00
CA SER A 64 -15.41 13.51 -18.87
C SER A 64 -15.86 12.57 -17.74
N LEU A 65 -15.12 11.48 -17.48
CA LEU A 65 -15.21 10.82 -16.18
C LEU A 65 -14.68 11.76 -15.08
N GLN A 66 -15.29 11.65 -13.92
CA GLN A 66 -15.04 12.49 -12.76
C GLN A 66 -14.27 11.72 -11.69
N ALA A 67 -13.80 12.44 -10.68
CA ALA A 67 -13.10 11.84 -9.55
C ALA A 67 -13.94 10.76 -8.84
N LEU A 68 -15.27 10.93 -8.79
CA LEU A 68 -16.18 9.93 -8.21
C LEU A 68 -16.15 8.62 -9.00
N ASP A 69 -16.15 8.67 -10.33
CA ASP A 69 -16.08 7.47 -11.17
C ASP A 69 -14.78 6.66 -10.89
N LEU A 70 -13.66 7.36 -10.69
CA LEU A 70 -12.40 6.73 -10.33
C LEU A 70 -12.40 6.19 -8.89
N GLN A 71 -12.97 6.92 -7.94
CA GLN A 71 -13.11 6.47 -6.55
C GLN A 71 -13.96 5.19 -6.48
N ASP A 72 -15.08 5.13 -7.19
CA ASP A 72 -15.94 3.96 -7.23
C ASP A 72 -15.20 2.75 -7.83
N ALA A 73 -14.44 2.96 -8.90
CA ALA A 73 -13.61 1.91 -9.49
C ALA A 73 -12.58 1.37 -8.48
N VAL A 74 -11.84 2.25 -7.81
CA VAL A 74 -10.85 1.88 -6.79
C VAL A 74 -11.51 1.14 -5.62
N ASN A 75 -12.66 1.64 -5.14
CA ASN A 75 -13.39 1.05 -4.03
C ASN A 75 -13.92 -0.35 -4.35
N ASN A 76 -14.44 -0.55 -5.57
CA ASN A 76 -14.91 -1.86 -6.02
C ASN A 76 -13.76 -2.88 -6.07
N LEU A 77 -12.59 -2.46 -6.55
CA LEU A 77 -11.39 -3.31 -6.59
C LEU A 77 -10.87 -3.62 -5.19
N ALA A 78 -10.87 -2.64 -4.28
CA ALA A 78 -10.56 -2.87 -2.87
C ALA A 78 -11.53 -3.87 -2.23
N ALA A 79 -12.84 -3.74 -2.47
CA ALA A 79 -13.85 -4.68 -1.99
C ALA A 79 -13.69 -6.09 -2.60
N ALA A 80 -13.19 -6.19 -3.83
CA ALA A 80 -12.87 -7.45 -4.49
C ALA A 80 -11.61 -8.15 -3.94
N GLY A 81 -10.84 -7.47 -3.07
CA GLY A 81 -9.63 -8.03 -2.44
C GLY A 81 -8.33 -7.55 -3.08
N ALA A 82 -8.31 -6.35 -3.67
CA ALA A 82 -7.06 -5.72 -4.07
C ALA A 82 -6.14 -5.51 -2.86
N GLU A 83 -4.89 -5.93 -3.00
CA GLU A 83 -3.83 -5.76 -2.00
C GLU A 83 -2.98 -4.51 -2.28
N ALA A 84 -2.86 -4.12 -3.56
CA ALA A 84 -2.24 -2.87 -3.96
C ALA A 84 -2.90 -2.34 -5.24
N ILE A 85 -3.04 -1.01 -5.32
CA ILE A 85 -3.64 -0.31 -6.47
C ILE A 85 -2.75 0.86 -6.87
N ALA A 86 -2.60 1.07 -8.17
CA ALA A 86 -2.07 2.31 -8.74
C ALA A 86 -2.93 2.80 -9.91
N VAL A 87 -3.02 4.12 -10.07
CA VAL A 87 -3.70 4.77 -11.19
C VAL A 87 -2.70 5.65 -11.92
N ASN A 88 -2.45 5.39 -13.20
CA ASN A 88 -1.46 6.12 -14.02
C ASN A 88 -0.12 6.30 -13.29
N ASP A 89 0.40 5.21 -12.72
CA ASP A 89 1.65 5.21 -11.94
C ASP A 89 1.62 6.04 -10.64
N HIS A 90 0.44 6.33 -10.10
CA HIS A 90 0.27 6.89 -8.76
C HIS A 90 -0.29 5.83 -7.81
N ARG A 91 0.46 5.53 -6.74
CA ARG A 91 0.07 4.56 -5.72
C ARG A 91 -1.17 5.07 -4.97
N VAL A 92 -2.18 4.22 -4.83
CA VAL A 92 -3.39 4.52 -4.08
C VAL A 92 -3.43 3.64 -2.83
N VAL A 93 -3.39 4.27 -1.66
CA VAL A 93 -3.56 3.63 -0.35
C VAL A 93 -4.58 4.42 0.47
N MET A 94 -4.92 3.93 1.66
CA MET A 94 -5.78 4.67 2.58
C MET A 94 -5.21 6.07 2.86
N GLY A 95 -6.06 7.09 2.73
CA GLY A 95 -5.67 8.49 2.94
C GLY A 95 -5.18 9.22 1.69
N VAL A 96 -4.91 8.53 0.58
CA VAL A 96 -4.63 9.18 -0.70
C VAL A 96 -5.91 9.83 -1.23
N ALA A 97 -5.85 11.14 -1.46
CA ALA A 97 -6.98 11.89 -1.99
C ALA A 97 -7.11 11.70 -3.50
N ILE A 98 -8.30 11.30 -3.94
CA ILE A 98 -8.74 11.37 -5.34
C ILE A 98 -9.69 12.55 -5.45
N MET A 99 -9.34 13.60 -6.19
CA MET A 99 -10.10 14.86 -6.18
C MET A 99 -10.45 15.34 -7.58
N GLN A 100 -11.60 16.01 -7.69
CA GLN A 100 -11.97 16.72 -8.91
C GLN A 100 -11.38 18.13 -8.87
N THR A 101 -10.70 18.52 -9.95
CA THR A 101 -10.19 19.88 -10.17
C THR A 101 -10.72 20.44 -11.49
N PRO A 102 -10.59 21.75 -11.75
CA PRO A 102 -10.94 22.33 -13.06
C PRO A 102 -10.15 21.72 -14.23
N ASN A 103 -8.96 21.18 -13.97
CA ASN A 103 -8.09 20.58 -15.00
C ASN A 103 -8.33 19.08 -15.18
N GLY A 104 -9.18 18.45 -14.36
CA GLY A 104 -9.44 17.01 -14.38
C GLY A 104 -9.30 16.37 -13.00
N VAL A 105 -9.11 15.05 -12.99
CA VAL A 105 -9.00 14.25 -11.76
C VAL A 105 -7.56 14.23 -11.27
N THR A 106 -7.36 14.40 -9.97
CA THR A 106 -6.04 14.26 -9.34
C THR A 106 -6.00 13.08 -8.37
N VAL A 107 -4.84 12.44 -8.28
CA VAL A 107 -4.50 11.39 -7.29
C VAL A 107 -3.28 11.89 -6.53
N ASP A 108 -3.41 12.05 -5.21
CA ASP A 108 -2.38 12.70 -4.36
C ASP A 108 -1.95 14.10 -4.87
N GLY A 109 -2.90 14.81 -5.48
CA GLY A 109 -2.67 16.13 -6.08
C GLY A 109 -1.99 16.11 -7.46
N ALA A 110 -1.57 14.96 -7.97
CA ALA A 110 -1.07 14.81 -9.33
C ALA A 110 -2.22 14.57 -10.32
N LEU A 111 -2.24 15.28 -11.45
CA LEU A 111 -3.28 15.14 -12.47
C LEU A 111 -3.15 13.80 -13.21
N VAL A 112 -4.23 13.01 -13.22
CA VAL A 112 -4.30 11.72 -13.94
C VAL A 112 -5.25 11.84 -15.13
N LEU A 113 -4.69 11.80 -16.33
CA LEU A 113 -5.44 11.96 -17.58
C LEU A 113 -5.90 10.60 -18.15
N PRO A 114 -7.07 10.55 -18.79
CA PRO A 114 -7.46 9.36 -19.56
C PRO A 114 -6.51 9.14 -20.76
N PRO A 115 -6.30 7.88 -21.18
CA PRO A 115 -6.89 6.67 -20.59
C PRO A 115 -6.32 6.36 -19.21
N TRP A 116 -7.19 6.07 -18.26
CA TRP A 116 -6.77 5.65 -16.92
C TRP A 116 -6.30 4.21 -16.98
N THR A 117 -5.06 3.97 -16.57
CA THR A 117 -4.51 2.64 -16.35
C THR A 117 -4.53 2.35 -14.86
N ILE A 118 -5.36 1.40 -14.45
CA ILE A 118 -5.50 0.96 -13.07
C ILE A 118 -4.80 -0.39 -12.94
N SER A 119 -3.63 -0.38 -12.31
CA SER A 119 -2.85 -1.59 -12.01
C SER A 119 -3.22 -2.09 -10.63
N VAL A 120 -3.59 -3.36 -10.51
CA VAL A 120 -4.11 -3.95 -9.27
C VAL A 120 -3.45 -5.29 -9.01
N ILE A 121 -2.95 -5.48 -7.80
CA ILE A 121 -2.41 -6.76 -7.32
C ILE A 121 -3.43 -7.39 -6.36
N GLY A 122 -3.65 -8.70 -6.45
CA GLY A 122 -4.52 -9.47 -5.58
C GLY A 122 -4.98 -10.79 -6.22
N ASP A 123 -5.97 -11.45 -5.63
CA ASP A 123 -6.54 -12.69 -6.19
C ASP A 123 -7.15 -12.43 -7.58
N THR A 124 -6.56 -13.03 -8.61
CA THR A 124 -6.90 -12.75 -10.01
C THR A 124 -8.31 -13.19 -10.38
N ASN A 125 -8.87 -14.23 -9.75
CA ASN A 125 -10.22 -14.68 -10.04
C ASN A 125 -11.25 -13.66 -9.52
N ARG A 126 -11.11 -13.24 -8.26
CA ARG A 126 -12.01 -12.23 -7.65
C ARG A 126 -11.87 -10.87 -8.34
N LEU A 127 -10.64 -10.47 -8.65
CA LEU A 127 -10.39 -9.22 -9.36
C LEU A 127 -10.95 -9.25 -10.79
N ALA A 128 -10.80 -10.36 -11.51
CA ALA A 128 -11.36 -10.50 -12.86
C ALA A 128 -12.89 -10.45 -12.86
N GLU A 129 -13.56 -11.06 -11.88
CA GLU A 129 -15.03 -10.98 -11.75
C GLU A 129 -15.50 -9.53 -11.53
N ALA A 130 -14.84 -8.81 -10.61
CA ALA A 130 -15.14 -7.40 -10.37
C ALA A 130 -14.87 -6.52 -11.61
N ALA A 131 -13.74 -6.75 -12.29
CA ALA A 131 -13.37 -6.01 -13.49
C ALA A 131 -14.31 -6.29 -14.67
N ASP A 132 -14.77 -7.52 -14.84
CA ASP A 132 -15.76 -7.87 -15.86
C ASP A 132 -17.07 -7.10 -15.64
N LEU A 133 -17.63 -7.14 -14.42
CA LEU A 133 -18.82 -6.37 -14.07
C LEU A 133 -18.64 -4.86 -14.27
N MET A 134 -17.52 -4.31 -13.78
CA MET A 134 -17.20 -2.89 -13.92
C MET A 134 -17.08 -2.48 -15.39
N THR A 135 -16.34 -3.24 -16.20
CA THR A 135 -16.16 -2.93 -17.62
C THR A 135 -17.49 -3.06 -18.37
N GLN A 136 -18.33 -4.07 -18.11
CA GLN A 136 -19.67 -4.18 -18.69
C GLN A 136 -20.56 -2.97 -18.36
N GLN A 137 -20.54 -2.50 -17.11
CA GLN A 137 -21.24 -1.28 -16.71
C GLN A 137 -20.70 -0.04 -17.44
N MET A 138 -19.37 0.11 -17.52
CA MET A 138 -18.73 1.21 -18.21
C MET A 138 -19.06 1.26 -19.70
N HIS A 139 -19.19 0.11 -20.40
CA HIS A 139 -19.60 0.08 -21.80
C HIS A 139 -21.02 0.64 -22.04
N SER A 140 -21.85 0.68 -21.00
CA SER A 140 -23.19 1.29 -21.08
C SER A 140 -23.17 2.80 -20.85
N ASP A 141 -22.08 3.35 -20.31
CA ASP A 141 -21.90 4.79 -20.11
C ASP A 141 -21.39 5.45 -21.40
N ARG A 142 -22.18 6.41 -21.92
CA ARG A 142 -21.85 7.14 -23.15
C ARG A 142 -20.58 7.98 -23.06
N ARG A 143 -20.11 8.27 -21.84
CA ARG A 143 -18.84 8.97 -21.59
C ARG A 143 -17.63 8.08 -21.90
N VAL A 144 -17.77 6.76 -21.81
CA VAL A 144 -16.70 5.79 -21.99
C VAL A 144 -16.57 5.41 -23.46
N ARG A 145 -15.36 5.56 -24.01
CA ARG A 145 -15.04 5.14 -25.38
C ARG A 145 -14.58 3.69 -25.40
N GLN A 146 -13.80 3.29 -24.41
CA GLN A 146 -13.30 1.93 -24.27
C GLN A 146 -13.01 1.62 -22.79
N ALA A 147 -13.39 0.43 -22.33
CA ALA A 147 -12.98 -0.09 -21.04
C ALA A 147 -12.59 -1.56 -21.20
N THR A 148 -11.33 -1.89 -20.92
CA THR A 148 -10.82 -3.26 -21.08
C THR A 148 -9.98 -3.64 -19.88
N TYR A 149 -9.94 -4.93 -19.53
CA TYR A 149 -9.02 -5.43 -18.53
C TYR A 149 -8.25 -6.64 -19.06
N ARG A 150 -7.12 -6.92 -18.43
CA ARG A 150 -6.35 -8.15 -18.65
C ARG A 150 -5.83 -8.66 -17.31
N VAL A 151 -5.78 -9.99 -17.20
CA VAL A 151 -5.14 -10.67 -16.07
C VAL A 151 -3.67 -10.84 -16.38
N GLU A 152 -2.81 -10.56 -15.41
CA GLU A 152 -1.37 -10.76 -15.51
C GLU A 152 -0.88 -11.63 -14.36
N ALA A 153 0.08 -12.51 -14.65
CA ALA A 153 0.72 -13.34 -13.63
C ALA A 153 1.61 -12.52 -12.69
N ASP A 154 2.09 -11.36 -13.15
CA ASP A 154 2.95 -10.46 -12.39
C ASP A 154 2.75 -9.00 -12.84
N VAL A 155 1.91 -8.28 -12.12
CA VAL A 155 1.75 -6.82 -12.22
C VAL A 155 2.78 -6.16 -11.31
N ALA A 156 3.57 -5.24 -11.84
CA ALA A 156 4.49 -4.43 -11.05
C ALA A 156 3.91 -3.04 -10.76
N ILE A 157 3.86 -2.66 -9.48
CA ILE A 157 3.54 -1.30 -9.04
C ILE A 157 4.81 -0.69 -8.43
N THR A 158 5.49 0.12 -9.22
CA THR A 158 6.75 0.79 -8.82
C THR A 158 6.50 2.10 -8.08
N ALA A 159 5.30 2.66 -8.20
CA ALA A 159 4.88 3.86 -7.53
C ALA A 159 4.85 3.69 -6.00
N VAL A 160 5.37 4.69 -5.29
CA VAL A 160 5.39 4.76 -3.82
C VAL A 160 4.80 6.07 -3.31
N ILE A 161 4.22 6.03 -2.11
CA ILE A 161 3.74 7.22 -1.42
C ILE A 161 4.92 8.06 -0.98
N THR A 162 4.90 9.34 -1.36
CA THR A 162 5.86 10.32 -0.84
C THR A 162 5.28 10.92 0.43
N GLN A 163 5.81 10.54 1.60
CA GLN A 163 5.39 11.16 2.85
C GLN A 163 5.72 12.66 2.83
N ARG A 164 4.70 13.51 2.95
CA ARG A 164 4.93 14.93 3.25
C ARG A 164 5.44 15.03 4.68
N PRO A 165 6.53 15.76 4.96
CA PRO A 165 7.01 15.91 6.32
C PRO A 165 5.90 16.52 7.19
N PHE A 166 5.65 15.91 8.34
CA PHE A 166 4.78 16.49 9.35
C PHE A 166 5.42 17.77 9.86
N VAL A 167 4.96 18.92 9.37
CA VAL A 167 5.34 20.22 9.92
C VAL A 167 4.47 20.45 11.15
N TYR A 168 4.98 20.09 12.33
CA TYR A 168 4.41 20.59 13.57
C TYR A 168 4.72 22.08 13.66
N ALA A 169 3.67 22.91 13.68
CA ALA A 169 3.83 24.29 14.10
C ALA A 169 4.26 24.26 15.57
N ASN A 170 5.56 24.42 15.83
CA ASN A 170 6.03 24.71 17.18
C ASN A 170 5.46 26.09 17.53
N GLY A 171 4.36 26.09 18.29
CA GLY A 171 3.80 27.27 18.91
C GLY A 171 4.86 27.89 19.82
N SER A 172 5.40 29.02 19.38
CA SER A 172 6.14 29.99 20.18
C SER A 172 5.23 30.72 21.15
#